data_AF-A0A7X8X6C0-F1
#
_entry.id   AF-A0A7X8X6C0-F1
#
_cell.length_a   1.000
_cell.length_b   1.000
_cell.length_c   1.000
_cell.angle_alpha   90.00
_cell.angle_beta   90.00
_cell.angle_gamma   90.00
#
_symmetry.space_group_name_H-M   'P 1'
#
loop_
_entity.id
_entity.type
_entity.pdbx_description
1 polymer ?
#
loop_
_entity_poly.entity_id
_entity_poly.type
_entity_poly.pdbx_seq_one_letter_code
_entity_poly.pdbx_strand_id
1 'polypeptide(L)'
;MMYNDKSDSKPSRAQRVFFRARDLLFLAIVLAIALTFFLLSSKDVSGSSLEAHVYIDGELVDRIVLQAGVDKDYSYASRPTVQLHQYADQTVAVIVSDCPDKTCINTGRIGKPGAFVACVPNRFLVTIVATEMTDTTQEVDVVT
;
A
#
# COMPACT_ATOMS: atom_id res chain seq x y z
N MET A 1 10.53 51.86 59.01
CA MET A 1 11.57 50.82 59.04
C MET A 1 11.09 49.67 58.18
N MET A 2 11.76 49.47 57.04
CA MET A 2 11.50 48.41 56.08
C MET A 2 12.35 47.19 56.44
N TYR A 3 11.75 45.99 56.44
CA TYR A 3 12.48 44.72 56.41
C TYR A 3 11.58 43.70 55.69
N ASN A 4 11.63 43.64 54.37
CA ASN A 4 12.59 42.96 53.49
C ASN A 4 12.05 41.57 53.08
N ASP A 5 11.76 41.51 51.79
CA ASP A 5 11.20 40.42 51.02
C ASP A 5 12.26 39.33 50.82
N LYS A 6 11.89 38.07 51.05
CA LYS A 6 12.53 36.92 50.42
C LYS A 6 11.47 35.92 50.01
N SER A 7 10.88 36.21 48.86
CA SER A 7 10.46 35.20 47.89
C SER A 7 11.63 34.26 47.58
N ASP A 8 11.75 33.17 48.34
CA ASP A 8 12.61 32.05 47.98
C ASP A 8 11.88 31.20 46.94
N SER A 9 12.16 31.52 45.67
CA SER A 9 11.81 30.71 44.51
C SER A 9 12.51 29.35 44.59
N LYS A 10 11.77 28.29 44.95
CA LYS A 10 12.28 26.92 44.84
C LYS A 10 12.45 26.55 43.36
N PRO A 11 13.66 26.19 42.89
CA PRO A 11 13.85 25.71 41.53
C PRO A 11 13.30 24.29 41.39
N SER A 12 12.58 24.13 40.28
CA SER A 12 12.22 22.90 39.58
C SER A 12 13.06 21.66 39.94
N ARG A 13 12.53 20.80 40.81
CA ARG A 13 13.01 19.42 40.92
C ARG A 13 12.26 18.55 39.92
N ALA A 14 12.88 18.47 38.76
CA ALA A 14 12.82 17.38 37.79
C ALA A 14 11.96 16.19 38.23
N GLN A 15 10.86 16.05 37.50
CA GLN A 15 9.99 14.89 37.41
C GLN A 15 10.81 13.61 37.34
N ARG A 16 11.09 12.99 38.48
CA ARG A 16 11.61 11.62 38.52
C ARG A 16 10.44 10.73 38.16
N VAL A 17 10.31 10.42 36.87
CA VAL A 17 9.38 9.39 36.43
C VAL A 17 9.84 8.10 37.11
N PHE A 18 9.11 7.71 38.15
CA PHE A 18 9.41 6.55 38.98
C PHE A 18 9.00 5.28 38.21
N PHE A 19 9.58 5.07 37.03
CA PHE A 19 9.42 3.85 36.26
C PHE A 19 10.02 2.71 37.09
N ARG A 20 9.15 1.88 37.68
CA ARG A 20 9.61 0.63 38.28
C ARG A 20 10.27 -0.21 37.18
N ALA A 21 11.30 -0.98 37.52
CA ALA A 21 11.96 -1.88 36.57
C ALA A 21 10.97 -2.83 35.87
N ARG A 22 9.87 -3.19 36.55
CA ARG A 22 8.75 -3.95 35.95
C ARG A 22 8.01 -3.19 34.86
N ASP A 23 7.75 -1.89 35.02
CA ASP A 23 7.05 -1.10 34.00
C ASP A 23 7.93 -0.93 32.74
N LEU A 24 9.24 -0.81 32.93
CA LEU A 24 10.20 -0.80 31.82
C LEU A 24 10.25 -2.16 31.11
N LEU A 25 10.17 -3.27 31.85
CA LEU A 25 10.08 -4.63 31.30
C LEU A 25 8.80 -4.83 30.47
N PHE A 26 7.64 -4.40 30.99
CA PHE A 26 6.37 -4.49 30.27
C PHE A 26 6.38 -3.64 28.99
N LEU A 27 6.91 -2.42 29.07
CA LEU A 27 7.05 -1.54 27.91
C LEU A 27 7.94 -2.18 26.83
N ALA A 28 9.09 -2.75 27.22
CA ALA A 28 10.00 -3.44 26.30
C ALA A 28 9.33 -4.63 25.61
N ILE A 29 8.53 -5.43 26.33
CA ILE A 29 7.81 -6.58 25.75
C ILE A 29 6.77 -6.10 24.72
N VAL A 30 5.96 -5.10 25.05
CA VAL A 30 4.94 -4.56 24.13
C VAL A 30 5.61 -3.98 22.88
N LEU A 31 6.72 -3.25 23.05
CA LEU A 31 7.47 -2.67 21.94
C LEU A 31 8.11 -3.75 21.06
N ALA A 32 8.61 -4.84 21.65
CA ALA A 32 9.13 -5.99 20.93
C ALA A 32 8.05 -6.71 20.12
N ILE A 33 6.83 -6.89 20.66
CA ILE A 33 5.71 -7.48 19.92
C ILE A 33 5.31 -6.58 18.74
N ALA A 34 5.19 -5.27 18.97
CA ALA A 34 4.87 -4.30 17.93
C ALA A 34 5.94 -4.27 16.81
N LEU A 35 7.22 -4.29 17.19
CA LEU A 35 8.34 -4.40 16.25
C LEU A 35 8.30 -5.71 15.47
N THR A 36 7.97 -6.82 16.13
CA THR A 36 7.88 -8.13 15.46
C THR A 36 6.76 -8.13 14.43
N PHE A 37 5.58 -7.61 14.77
CA PHE A 37 4.47 -7.48 13.83
C PHE A 37 4.80 -6.52 12.68
N PHE A 38 5.44 -5.39 12.97
CA PHE A 38 5.88 -4.43 11.96
C PHE A 38 6.90 -5.06 10.99
N LEU A 39 7.92 -5.74 11.52
CA LEU A 39 8.93 -6.42 10.71
C LEU A 39 8.36 -7.59 9.91
N LEU A 40 7.36 -8.32 10.42
CA LEU A 40 6.68 -9.37 9.66
C LEU A 40 5.84 -8.80 8.51
N SER A 41 5.17 -7.66 8.72
CA SER A 41 4.42 -6.96 7.67
C SER A 41 5.31 -6.27 6.64
N SER A 42 6.56 -5.93 7.00
CA SER A 42 7.55 -5.31 6.12
C SER A 42 8.46 -6.32 5.43
N LYS A 43 8.28 -7.63 5.64
CA LYS A 43 8.94 -8.63 4.79
C LYS A 43 8.28 -8.56 3.42
N ASP A 44 8.84 -7.69 2.57
CA ASP A 44 8.62 -7.71 1.14
C ASP A 44 8.83 -9.15 0.68
N VAL A 45 7.75 -9.79 0.28
CA VAL A 45 7.71 -11.17 -0.22
C VAL A 45 8.59 -11.17 -1.46
N SER A 46 9.87 -11.46 -1.29
CA SER A 46 10.92 -11.32 -2.29
C SER A 46 10.83 -12.38 -3.41
N GLY A 47 9.66 -13.02 -3.53
CA GLY A 47 9.29 -14.00 -4.55
C GLY A 47 7.86 -13.85 -5.08
N SER A 48 7.11 -12.80 -4.68
CA SER A 48 5.83 -12.48 -5.32
C SER A 48 6.05 -11.44 -6.41
N SER A 49 5.73 -11.77 -7.65
CA SER A 49 5.69 -10.79 -8.73
C SER A 49 4.38 -10.01 -8.63
N LEU A 50 4.42 -8.69 -8.65
CA LEU A 50 3.20 -7.89 -8.76
C LEU A 50 2.76 -7.84 -10.22
N GLU A 51 1.51 -8.17 -10.47
CA GLU A 51 0.87 -8.07 -11.77
C GLU A 51 -0.34 -7.14 -11.70
N ALA A 52 -0.48 -6.27 -12.70
CA ALA A 52 -1.70 -5.53 -12.94
C ALA A 52 -2.55 -6.30 -13.97
N HIS A 53 -3.70 -6.80 -13.53
CA HIS A 53 -4.67 -7.48 -14.39
C HIS A 53 -5.68 -6.46 -14.90
N VAL A 54 -5.81 -6.38 -16.23
CA VAL A 54 -6.69 -5.42 -16.90
C VAL A 54 -7.90 -6.13 -17.45
N TYR A 55 -9.07 -5.75 -16.94
CA TYR A 55 -10.36 -6.28 -17.32
C TYR A 55 -11.15 -5.26 -18.13
N ILE A 56 -11.73 -5.72 -19.23
CA ILE A 56 -12.62 -4.94 -20.08
C ILE A 56 -13.90 -5.74 -20.27
N ASP A 57 -15.04 -5.13 -19.97
CA ASP A 57 -16.34 -5.81 -20.01
C ASP A 57 -16.40 -7.09 -19.13
N GLY A 58 -15.55 -7.17 -18.11
CA GLY A 58 -15.46 -8.30 -17.19
C GLY A 58 -14.51 -9.42 -17.66
N GLU A 59 -13.94 -9.32 -18.86
CA GLU A 59 -12.97 -10.28 -19.38
C GLU A 59 -11.54 -9.80 -19.14
N LEU A 60 -10.65 -10.71 -18.75
CA LEU A 60 -9.23 -10.40 -18.58
C LEU A 60 -8.57 -10.26 -19.95
N VAL A 61 -8.23 -9.03 -20.32
CA VAL A 61 -7.65 -8.70 -21.63
C VAL A 61 -6.12 -8.66 -21.57
N ASP A 62 -5.55 -8.27 -20.42
CA ASP A 62 -4.11 -8.07 -20.31
C ASP A 62 -3.57 -8.33 -18.90
N ARG A 63 -2.29 -8.70 -18.83
CA ARG A 63 -1.54 -8.95 -17.60
C ARG A 63 -0.20 -8.22 -17.70
N ILE A 64 -0.07 -7.13 -16.95
CA ILE A 64 1.13 -6.30 -16.96
C ILE A 64 1.96 -6.62 -15.73
N VAL A 65 3.16 -7.15 -15.93
CA VAL A 65 4.11 -7.36 -14.81
C VAL A 65 4.67 -6.02 -14.38
N LEU A 66 4.48 -5.68 -13.11
CA LEU A 66 4.95 -4.43 -12.50
C LEU A 66 6.43 -4.56 -12.13
N GLN A 67 7.30 -4.34 -13.11
CA GLN A 67 8.75 -4.35 -12.92
C GLN A 67 9.27 -2.95 -12.58
N ALA A 68 10.25 -2.88 -11.69
CA ALA A 68 10.93 -1.63 -11.37
C ALA A 68 11.73 -1.13 -12.59
N GLY A 69 11.70 0.18 -12.84
CA GLY A 69 12.39 0.82 -13.96
C GLY A 69 11.63 0.81 -15.29
N VAL A 70 10.43 0.21 -15.35
CA VAL A 70 9.59 0.25 -16.55
C VAL A 70 8.66 1.46 -16.51
N ASP A 71 8.76 2.30 -17.53
CA ASP A 71 7.88 3.44 -17.77
C ASP A 71 7.24 3.27 -19.14
N LYS A 72 5.93 2.98 -19.17
CA LYS A 72 5.23 2.58 -20.40
C LYS A 72 3.75 2.90 -20.38
N ASP A 73 3.26 3.40 -21.51
CA ASP A 73 1.84 3.56 -21.81
C ASP A 73 1.23 2.31 -22.44
N TYR A 74 0.02 1.98 -22.00
CA TYR A 74 -0.82 0.92 -22.53
C TYR A 74 -2.14 1.51 -23.02
N SER A 75 -2.49 1.17 -24.26
CA SER A 75 -3.75 1.53 -24.89
C SER A 75 -4.40 0.29 -25.47
N TYR A 76 -5.72 0.22 -25.39
CA TYR A 76 -6.49 -0.95 -25.77
C TYR A 76 -7.41 -0.59 -26.94
N ALA A 77 -7.32 -1.34 -28.05
CA ALA A 77 -8.15 -1.10 -29.23
C ALA A 77 -9.65 -1.26 -28.93
N SER A 78 -10.01 -2.12 -27.97
CA SER A 78 -11.38 -2.30 -27.49
C SER A 78 -11.92 -1.08 -26.75
N ARG A 79 -11.05 -0.27 -26.14
CA ARG A 79 -11.40 0.93 -25.35
C ARG A 79 -10.34 2.03 -25.55
N PRO A 80 -10.31 2.69 -26.73
CA PRO A 80 -9.29 3.69 -27.04
C PRO A 80 -9.41 4.96 -26.19
N THR A 81 -10.54 5.14 -25.52
CA THR A 81 -10.83 6.30 -24.69
C THR A 81 -10.23 6.21 -23.29
N VAL A 82 -9.64 5.08 -22.92
CA VAL A 82 -8.94 4.87 -21.65
C VAL A 82 -7.47 4.50 -21.93
N GLN A 83 -6.53 5.18 -21.28
CA GLN A 83 -5.11 4.85 -21.33
C GLN A 83 -4.55 4.63 -19.93
N LEU A 84 -3.78 3.56 -19.80
CA LEU A 84 -3.09 3.18 -18.58
C LEU A 84 -1.61 3.48 -18.73
N HIS A 85 -1.00 4.02 -17.68
CA HIS A 85 0.44 4.27 -17.62
C HIS A 85 1.04 3.48 -16.47
N GLN A 86 2.12 2.75 -16.77
CA GLN A 86 2.99 2.13 -15.78
C GLN A 86 4.17 3.05 -15.52
N TYR A 87 4.45 3.30 -14.25
CA TYR A 87 5.59 4.08 -13.80
C TYR A 87 6.73 3.19 -13.31
N ALA A 88 7.94 3.74 -13.35
CA ALA A 88 9.17 3.07 -12.95
C ALA A 88 9.22 2.58 -11.48
N ASP A 89 8.32 3.04 -10.62
CA ASP A 89 8.21 2.62 -9.22
C ASP A 89 7.24 1.45 -8.98
N GLN A 90 6.91 0.70 -10.02
CA GLN A 90 5.96 -0.44 -9.96
C GLN A 90 4.53 -0.03 -9.63
N THR A 91 4.14 1.20 -10.00
CA THR A 91 2.76 1.66 -9.91
C THR A 91 2.14 1.85 -11.28
N VAL A 92 0.81 1.77 -11.34
CA VAL A 92 0.03 2.08 -12.55
C VAL A 92 -1.02 3.13 -12.23
N ALA A 93 -1.36 3.96 -13.21
CA ALA A 93 -2.48 4.89 -13.11
C ALA A 93 -3.19 5.03 -14.45
N VAL A 94 -4.48 5.33 -14.39
CA VAL A 94 -5.23 5.75 -15.58
C VAL A 94 -4.94 7.22 -15.84
N ILE A 95 -4.24 7.51 -16.95
CA ILE A 95 -3.82 8.88 -17.31
C ILE A 95 -4.85 9.57 -18.22
N VAL A 96 -5.59 8.79 -19.00
CA VAL A 96 -6.62 9.29 -19.91
C VAL A 96 -7.88 8.45 -19.72
N SER A 97 -9.01 9.13 -19.62
CA SER A 97 -10.34 8.54 -19.67
C SER A 97 -11.32 9.60 -20.16
N ASP A 98 -12.27 9.25 -21.01
CA ASP A 98 -13.34 10.13 -21.49
C ASP A 98 -14.54 10.20 -20.54
N CYS A 99 -14.59 9.39 -19.49
CA CYS A 99 -15.75 9.30 -18.59
C CYS A 99 -16.04 10.62 -17.85
N PRO A 100 -17.31 10.90 -17.48
CA PRO A 100 -17.66 12.15 -16.78
C PRO A 100 -17.15 12.19 -15.33
N ASP A 101 -17.14 11.04 -14.66
CA ASP A 101 -16.84 10.97 -13.22
C ASP A 101 -15.35 11.17 -12.92
N LYS A 102 -14.48 10.88 -13.90
CA LYS A 102 -13.00 10.92 -13.81
C LYS A 102 -12.44 10.23 -12.57
N THR A 103 -13.20 9.37 -11.90
CA THR A 103 -12.80 8.74 -10.62
C THR A 103 -11.56 7.90 -10.79
N CYS A 104 -11.42 7.20 -11.93
CA CYS A 104 -10.24 6.42 -12.25
C CYS A 104 -8.95 7.26 -12.35
N ILE A 105 -9.04 8.48 -12.87
CA ILE A 105 -7.90 9.41 -12.93
C ILE A 105 -7.61 9.97 -11.54
N ASN A 106 -8.66 10.36 -10.80
CA ASN A 106 -8.53 10.89 -9.45
C ASN A 106 -8.04 9.86 -8.42
N THR A 107 -8.23 8.56 -8.67
CA THR A 107 -7.62 7.49 -7.85
C THR A 107 -6.10 7.59 -7.85
N GLY A 108 -5.51 8.06 -8.95
CA GLY A 108 -4.07 8.19 -9.09
C GLY A 108 -3.37 6.84 -9.19
N ARG A 109 -2.18 6.77 -8.59
CA ARG A 109 -1.25 5.64 -8.73
C ARG A 109 -1.60 4.52 -7.76
N ILE A 110 -1.78 3.32 -8.29
CA ILE A 110 -1.98 2.09 -7.52
C ILE A 110 -0.80 1.14 -7.75
N GLY A 111 -0.36 0.46 -6.71
CA GLY A 111 0.76 -0.50 -6.78
C GLY A 111 0.86 -1.41 -5.58
N LYS A 112 -0.20 -1.51 -4.77
CA LYS A 112 -0.27 -2.42 -3.63
C LYS A 112 -1.14 -3.62 -4.01
N PRO A 113 -0.78 -4.86 -3.62
CA PRO A 113 -1.66 -6.01 -3.82
C PRO A 113 -3.06 -5.76 -3.26
N GLY A 114 -4.09 -6.13 -4.01
CA GLY A 114 -5.50 -5.88 -3.69
C GLY A 114 -5.99 -4.46 -3.99
N ALA A 115 -5.12 -3.52 -4.35
CA ALA A 115 -5.55 -2.22 -4.86
C ALA A 115 -6.18 -2.38 -6.25
N PHE A 116 -7.15 -1.54 -6.56
CA PHE A 116 -7.81 -1.53 -7.85
C PHE A 116 -8.21 -0.11 -8.27
N VAL A 117 -8.38 0.08 -9.57
CA VAL A 117 -8.98 1.28 -10.16
C VAL A 117 -10.04 0.84 -11.15
N ALA A 118 -11.22 1.44 -11.04
CA ALA A 118 -12.37 1.10 -11.88
C ALA A 118 -12.88 2.34 -12.60
N CYS A 119 -13.11 2.21 -13.90
CA CYS A 119 -13.87 3.13 -14.71
C CYS A 119 -15.20 2.46 -15.07
N VAL A 120 -16.19 2.62 -14.19
CA VAL A 120 -17.49 1.96 -14.32
C VAL A 120 -18.20 2.25 -15.65
N PRO A 121 -18.27 3.52 -16.14
CA PRO A 121 -18.92 3.82 -17.41
C PRO A 121 -18.25 3.13 -18.61
N ASN A 122 -16.93 3.01 -18.58
CA ASN A 122 -16.14 2.36 -19.63
C ASN A 122 -15.91 0.87 -19.38
N ARG A 123 -16.51 0.30 -18.31
CA ARG A 123 -16.37 -1.10 -17.91
C ARG A 123 -14.92 -1.58 -17.92
N PHE A 124 -14.02 -0.70 -17.47
CA PHE A 124 -12.59 -0.93 -17.43
C PHE A 124 -12.17 -1.06 -15.97
N LEU A 125 -11.52 -2.16 -15.61
CA LEU A 125 -11.08 -2.44 -14.24
C LEU A 125 -9.63 -2.89 -14.28
N VAL A 126 -8.79 -2.29 -13.44
CA VAL A 126 -7.42 -2.75 -13.22
C VAL A 126 -7.27 -3.13 -11.77
N THR A 127 -6.75 -4.32 -11.51
CA THR A 127 -6.50 -4.82 -10.16
C THR A 127 -5.06 -5.29 -10.03
N ILE A 128 -4.45 -5.03 -8.89
CA ILE A 128 -3.09 -5.44 -8.59
C ILE A 128 -3.15 -6.77 -7.84
N VAL A 129 -2.58 -7.80 -8.44
CA VAL A 129 -2.49 -9.14 -7.88
C VAL A 129 -1.02 -9.42 -7.56
N ALA A 130 -0.77 -9.99 -6.38
CA ALA A 130 0.51 -10.60 -6.10
C ALA A 130 0.47 -12.05 -6.62
N THR A 131 1.23 -12.35 -7.66
CA THR A 131 1.43 -13.72 -8.11
C THR A 131 2.57 -14.29 -7.26
N GLU A 132 2.25 -15.19 -6.34
CA GLU A 132 3.28 -16.08 -5.82
C GLU A 132 3.73 -16.96 -6.98
N MET A 133 5.02 -17.01 -7.28
CA MET A 133 5.58 -18.02 -8.17
C MET A 133 5.51 -19.38 -7.46
N THR A 134 4.31 -19.87 -7.22
CA THR A 134 4.08 -21.26 -6.87
C THR A 134 4.01 -21.98 -8.20
N ASP A 135 5.12 -22.63 -8.56
CA ASP A 135 5.14 -23.72 -9.53
C ASP A 135 4.04 -24.71 -9.12
N THR A 136 2.84 -24.52 -9.66
CA THR A 136 1.69 -25.34 -9.34
C THR A 136 1.30 -26.04 -10.62
N THR A 137 1.81 -27.25 -10.76
CA THR A 137 1.01 -28.33 -11.35
C THR A 137 -0.29 -28.41 -10.53
N GLN A 138 -1.29 -27.58 -10.87
CA GLN A 138 -2.66 -27.78 -10.46
C GLN A 138 -3.30 -28.71 -11.48
N GLU A 139 -3.16 -30.01 -11.20
CA GLU A 139 -4.12 -31.00 -11.69
C GLU A 139 -5.48 -30.67 -11.05
N VAL A 140 -6.47 -30.43 -11.91
CA VAL A 140 -7.82 -29.99 -11.56
C VAL A 140 -8.62 -31.22 -11.16
N ASP A 141 -8.87 -31.44 -9.87
CA ASP A 141 -9.79 -32.48 -9.43
C ASP A 141 -11.22 -31.92 -9.41
N VAL A 142 -11.99 -32.29 -10.43
CA VAL A 142 -13.44 -32.09 -10.52
C VAL A 142 -14.08 -33.30 -9.85
N VAL A 143 -14.60 -33.14 -8.63
CA VAL A 143 -15.47 -34.15 -8.02
C VAL A 143 -16.93 -33.72 -8.13
N THR A 144 -17.57 -34.36 -9.11
CA THR A 144 -18.96 -34.87 -9.23
C THR A 144 -19.98 -34.46 -8.16
#